data_AF-A0A816GKV8-F1
#
_entry.id   AF-A0A816GKV8-F1
#
_cell.length_a   1.000
_cell.length_b   1.000
_cell.length_c   1.000
_cell.angle_alpha   90.00
_cell.angle_beta   90.00
_cell.angle_gamma   90.00
#
_symmetry.space_group_name_H-M   'P 1'
#
loop_
_entity.id
_entity.type
_entity.pdbx_description
1 polymer ?
#
loop_
_entity_poly.entity_id
_entity_poly.type
_entity_poly.pdbx_seq_one_letter_code
_entity_poly.pdbx_strand_id
1 'polypeptide(L)'
;VFKKSSPNSKITCYLGKRDFIDYSDHIDPIDGVVLVDPEYIKDRKVYACVLAAFRYGREDLDVLGLTFRKDLFCSTQQIYPPIDDQKKPLTHLQQRLLRKLGPNAYPFYFEIPQSAPASVTLQPAAGDTGKPCGVDYELKTYVAETSEDKSHKRSSVRLAIRKLTYAPETPAPQP
;
A
#
# COMPACT_ATOMS: atom_id res chain seq x y z
N VAL A 1 9.45 -9.75 7.99
CA VAL A 1 8.33 -8.84 8.33
C VAL A 1 8.87 -7.44 8.48
N PHE A 2 8.39 -6.53 7.64
CA PHE A 2 8.63 -5.10 7.74
C PHE A 2 7.61 -4.49 8.68
N LYS A 3 7.99 -3.45 9.43
CA LYS A 3 7.06 -2.67 10.25
C LYS A 3 7.31 -1.18 10.09
N LYS A 4 6.26 -0.37 10.20
CA LYS A 4 6.37 1.10 10.26
C LYS A 4 5.26 1.66 11.13
N SER A 5 5.64 2.52 12.07
CA SER A 5 4.72 3.22 12.97
C SER A 5 4.40 4.61 12.44
N SER A 6 3.21 5.12 12.80
CA SER A 6 2.86 6.51 12.53
C SER A 6 3.76 7.45 13.34
N PRO A 7 3.93 8.71 12.94
CA PRO A 7 4.75 9.67 13.69
C PRO A 7 4.33 9.87 15.16
N ASN A 8 3.06 9.67 15.50
CA ASN A 8 2.58 9.67 16.89
C ASN A 8 2.61 8.30 17.58
N SER A 9 3.09 7.26 16.89
CA SER A 9 3.17 5.87 17.36
C SER A 9 1.83 5.22 17.72
N LYS A 10 0.70 5.80 17.29
CA LYS A 10 -0.65 5.31 17.63
C LYS A 10 -1.18 4.21 16.72
N ILE A 11 -0.61 4.08 15.53
CA ILE A 11 -0.86 2.93 14.65
C ILE A 11 0.48 2.40 14.13
N THR A 12 0.60 1.09 13.99
CA THR A 12 1.79 0.45 13.40
C THR A 12 1.37 -0.59 12.38
N CYS A 13 1.83 -0.45 11.15
CA CYS A 13 1.58 -1.40 10.06
C CYS A 13 2.70 -2.44 9.99
N TYR A 14 2.34 -3.71 9.88
CA TYR A 14 3.22 -4.86 9.68
C TYR A 14 2.92 -5.52 8.35
N LEU A 15 3.97 -5.80 7.57
CA LEU A 15 3.87 -6.36 6.23
C LEU A 15 4.89 -7.50 6.04
N GLY A 16 4.48 -8.60 5.40
CA GLY A 16 5.36 -9.75 5.17
C GLY A 16 6.54 -9.44 4.26
N LYS A 17 6.21 -8.86 3.10
CA LYS A 17 7.12 -8.54 1.98
C LYS A 17 6.77 -7.17 1.40
N ARG A 18 7.68 -6.57 0.63
CA ARG A 18 7.43 -5.30 -0.09
C ARG A 18 7.27 -5.47 -1.59
N ASP A 19 7.65 -6.64 -2.10
CA ASP A 19 7.57 -6.99 -3.50
C ASP A 19 6.51 -8.08 -3.65
N PHE A 20 5.53 -7.83 -4.51
CA PHE A 20 4.42 -8.71 -4.81
C PHE A 20 4.53 -9.12 -6.28
N ILE A 21 4.67 -10.42 -6.49
CA ILE A 21 4.97 -10.98 -7.81
C ILE A 21 3.67 -11.26 -8.55
N ASP A 22 3.63 -10.84 -9.81
CA ASP A 22 2.62 -11.17 -10.80
C ASP A 22 3.12 -12.33 -11.66
N TYR A 23 2.46 -13.48 -11.54
CA TYR A 23 2.78 -14.73 -12.24
C TYR A 23 1.98 -14.90 -13.54
N SER A 24 1.26 -13.87 -14.00
CA SER A 24 0.31 -13.87 -15.13
C SER A 24 -1.02 -14.57 -14.87
N ASP A 25 -1.03 -15.66 -14.11
CA ASP A 25 -2.26 -16.37 -13.69
C ASP A 25 -2.80 -15.85 -12.35
N HIS A 26 -1.91 -15.46 -11.43
CA HIS A 26 -2.25 -14.88 -10.14
C HIS A 26 -1.20 -13.86 -9.71
N ILE A 27 -1.59 -12.99 -8.78
CA ILE A 27 -0.70 -12.01 -8.16
C ILE A 27 -0.62 -12.33 -6.67
N ASP A 28 0.59 -12.27 -6.13
CA ASP A 28 0.83 -12.34 -4.70
C ASP A 28 -0.08 -11.36 -3.93
N PRO A 29 -0.88 -11.83 -2.97
CA PRO A 29 -1.74 -10.94 -2.19
C PRO A 29 -0.92 -10.09 -1.22
N ILE A 30 -1.43 -8.90 -0.92
CA ILE A 30 -0.88 -8.01 0.09
C ILE A 30 -1.53 -8.35 1.42
N ASP A 31 -0.85 -9.13 2.25
CA ASP A 31 -1.31 -9.51 3.58
C ASP A 31 -0.47 -8.85 4.69
N GLY A 32 -1.16 -8.39 5.73
CA GLY A 32 -0.50 -7.79 6.88
C GLY A 32 -1.42 -7.57 8.07
N VAL A 33 -0.89 -6.87 9.07
CA VAL A 33 -1.58 -6.58 10.32
C VAL A 33 -1.32 -5.13 10.73
N VAL A 34 -2.34 -4.45 11.23
CA VAL A 34 -2.21 -3.13 11.85
C VAL A 34 -2.40 -3.27 13.35
N LEU A 35 -1.40 -2.84 14.12
CA LEU A 35 -1.53 -2.64 15.56
C LEU A 35 -2.10 -1.24 15.81
N VAL A 36 -3.14 -1.17 16.64
CA VAL A 36 -3.90 0.05 16.91
C VAL A 36 -3.85 0.38 18.40
N ASP A 37 -3.73 1.66 18.75
CA ASP A 37 -3.91 2.15 20.12
C ASP A 37 -5.38 2.56 20.35
N PRO A 38 -6.19 1.76 21.07
CA PRO A 38 -7.62 2.02 21.24
C PRO A 38 -7.91 3.31 22.03
N GLU A 39 -7.05 3.69 22.97
CA GLU A 39 -7.22 4.93 23.77
C GLU A 39 -7.12 6.18 22.89
N TYR A 40 -6.28 6.10 21.85
CA TYR A 40 -6.16 7.17 20.89
C TYR A 40 -7.31 7.20 19.87
N ILE A 41 -7.71 6.04 19.35
CA ILE A 41 -8.69 5.98 18.25
C ILE A 41 -10.06 6.48 18.68
N LYS A 42 -10.54 6.07 19.87
CA LYS A 42 -11.89 6.40 20.36
C LYS A 42 -12.96 6.07 19.30
N ASP A 43 -13.74 7.06 18.87
CA ASP A 43 -14.83 6.91 17.90
C ASP A 43 -14.39 6.96 16.43
N ARG A 44 -13.09 7.14 16.17
CA ARG A 44 -12.54 7.18 14.81
C ARG A 44 -12.29 5.77 14.28
N LYS A 45 -11.99 5.70 12.99
CA LYS A 45 -11.75 4.46 12.27
C LYS A 45 -10.31 4.40 11.77
N VAL A 46 -9.81 3.19 11.58
CA VAL A 46 -8.52 2.92 10.94
C VAL A 46 -8.78 2.28 9.60
N TYR A 47 -8.20 2.85 8.55
CA TYR A 47 -8.27 2.33 7.20
C TYR A 47 -6.88 1.93 6.71
N ALA A 48 -6.84 0.92 5.85
CA ALA A 48 -5.70 0.62 4.99
C ALA A 48 -6.12 0.83 3.54
N CYS A 49 -5.24 1.39 2.74
CA CYS A 49 -5.47 1.70 1.33
C CYS A 49 -4.24 1.29 0.54
N VAL A 50 -4.45 0.53 -0.54
CA VAL A 50 -3.45 0.26 -1.56
C VAL A 50 -3.75 1.14 -2.76
N LEU A 51 -2.79 1.97 -3.12
CA LEU A 51 -2.90 2.91 -4.23
C LEU A 51 -1.78 2.62 -5.23
N ALA A 52 -2.14 2.45 -6.49
CA ALA A 52 -1.22 2.56 -7.62
C ALA A 52 -1.45 3.90 -8.32
N ALA A 53 -0.40 4.69 -8.49
CA ALA A 53 -0.47 5.97 -9.18
C ALA A 53 0.59 6.05 -10.27
N PHE A 54 0.22 6.63 -11.41
CA PHE A 54 1.17 7.12 -12.40
C PHE A 54 1.53 8.56 -12.08
N ARG A 55 2.82 8.89 -12.14
CA ARG A 55 3.32 10.25 -11.93
C ARG A 55 4.20 10.68 -13.08
N TYR A 56 4.04 11.93 -13.49
CA TYR A 56 4.83 12.60 -14.51
C TYR A 56 5.01 14.09 -14.15
N GLY A 57 6.14 14.68 -14.55
CA GLY A 57 6.41 16.11 -14.41
C GLY A 57 7.46 16.44 -13.33
N ARG A 58 8.13 17.59 -13.49
CA ARG A 58 9.11 18.13 -12.53
C ARG A 58 8.42 19.07 -11.53
N GLU A 59 8.94 19.14 -10.30
CA GLU A 59 8.42 20.03 -9.25
C GLU A 59 8.88 21.50 -9.42
N ASP A 60 9.85 21.79 -10.31
CA ASP A 60 10.59 23.07 -10.40
C ASP A 60 10.24 23.98 -11.59
N LEU A 61 9.36 23.58 -12.52
CA LEU A 61 9.03 24.33 -13.76
C LEU A 61 7.77 25.22 -13.64
N ASP A 62 7.64 25.95 -12.54
CA ASP A 62 6.44 26.72 -12.15
C ASP A 62 6.30 28.07 -12.91
N VAL A 63 6.28 28.00 -14.24
CA VAL A 63 5.75 29.08 -15.09
C VAL A 63 4.68 28.55 -16.07
N LEU A 64 4.74 27.27 -16.46
CA LEU A 64 3.67 26.52 -17.18
C LEU A 64 3.62 25.01 -16.78
N GLY A 65 4.24 24.62 -15.66
CA GLY A 65 4.61 23.25 -15.26
C GLY A 65 3.47 22.30 -14.85
N LEU A 66 3.15 21.35 -15.72
CA LEU A 66 2.15 20.31 -15.45
C LEU A 66 2.76 19.17 -14.63
N THR A 67 2.54 19.19 -13.31
CA THR A 67 2.65 17.97 -12.49
C THR A 67 1.41 17.12 -12.74
N PHE A 68 1.60 15.93 -13.30
CA PHE A 68 0.51 15.01 -13.59
C PHE A 68 0.58 13.82 -12.64
N ARG A 69 -0.56 13.54 -12.00
CA ARG A 69 -0.77 12.34 -11.23
C ARG A 69 -2.10 11.74 -11.60
N LYS A 70 -2.08 10.46 -11.99
CA LYS A 70 -3.28 9.67 -12.25
C LYS A 70 -3.29 8.47 -11.32
N ASP A 71 -4.31 8.37 -10.49
CA ASP A 71 -4.55 7.18 -9.71
C ASP A 71 -5.09 6.09 -10.66
N LEU A 72 -4.36 4.98 -10.76
CA LEU A 72 -4.64 3.86 -11.68
C LEU A 72 -5.47 2.76 -11.01
N PHE A 73 -5.21 2.54 -9.71
CA PHE A 73 -5.89 1.56 -8.88
C PHE A 73 -5.95 2.09 -7.46
N CYS A 74 -7.11 1.96 -6.81
CA CYS A 74 -7.28 2.29 -5.40
C CYS A 74 -8.20 1.24 -4.78
N SER A 75 -7.73 0.60 -3.71
CA SER A 75 -8.56 -0.29 -2.90
C SER A 75 -8.38 0.10 -1.44
N THR A 76 -9.50 0.26 -0.73
CA THR A 76 -9.53 0.71 0.66
C THR A 76 -10.33 -0.27 1.50
N GLN A 77 -9.78 -0.62 2.67
CA GLN A 77 -10.39 -1.52 3.63
C GLN A 77 -10.46 -0.84 5.00
N GLN A 78 -11.61 -0.95 5.69
CA GLN A 78 -11.73 -0.55 7.10
C GLN A 78 -11.14 -1.66 7.97
N ILE A 79 -10.15 -1.31 8.77
CA ILE A 79 -9.41 -2.24 9.63
C ILE A 79 -9.94 -2.21 11.06
N TYR A 80 -10.27 -1.01 11.55
CA TYR A 80 -10.88 -0.81 12.85
C TYR A 80 -12.02 0.23 12.75
N PRO A 81 -13.19 -0.01 13.38
CA PRO A 81 -13.58 -1.28 13.99
C PRO A 81 -13.71 -2.38 12.91
N PRO A 82 -13.48 -3.67 13.24
CA PRO A 82 -13.63 -4.77 12.28
C PRO A 82 -15.05 -4.88 11.75
N ILE A 83 -15.20 -5.16 10.45
CA ILE A 83 -16.49 -5.41 9.79
C ILE A 83 -16.61 -6.91 9.50
N ASP A 84 -17.72 -7.54 9.90
CA ASP A 84 -17.91 -9.00 9.76
C ASP A 84 -17.86 -9.48 8.31
N ASP A 85 -18.39 -8.67 7.38
CA ASP A 85 -18.48 -8.99 5.94
C ASP A 85 -17.10 -9.06 5.24
N GLN A 86 -16.04 -8.60 5.91
CA GLN A 86 -14.66 -8.57 5.36
C GLN A 86 -13.75 -9.66 5.93
N LYS A 87 -14.30 -10.63 6.66
CA LYS A 87 -13.53 -11.72 7.30
C LYS A 87 -13.10 -12.77 6.26
N LYS A 88 -11.95 -12.55 5.63
CA LYS A 88 -11.22 -13.60 4.90
C LYS A 88 -10.49 -14.56 5.87
N PRO A 89 -10.24 -15.82 5.48
CA PRO A 89 -9.38 -16.73 6.22
C PRO A 89 -8.00 -16.12 6.47
N LEU A 90 -7.48 -16.25 7.69
CA LEU A 90 -6.20 -15.65 8.07
C LEU A 90 -5.02 -16.39 7.43
N THR A 91 -4.08 -15.64 6.86
CA THR A 91 -2.82 -16.20 6.37
C THR A 91 -1.95 -16.69 7.54
N HIS A 92 -0.99 -17.58 7.26
CA HIS A 92 -0.05 -18.06 8.28
C HIS A 92 0.75 -16.91 8.93
N LEU A 93 1.10 -15.90 8.14
CA LEU A 93 1.76 -14.69 8.62
C LEU A 93 0.85 -13.93 9.60
N GLN A 94 -0.39 -13.66 9.21
CA GLN A 94 -1.35 -12.95 10.06
C GLN A 94 -1.60 -13.71 11.36
N GLN A 95 -1.80 -15.03 11.33
CA GLN A 95 -1.99 -15.84 12.54
C GLN A 95 -0.81 -15.69 13.52
N ARG A 96 0.43 -15.76 13.02
CA ARG A 96 1.64 -15.57 13.84
C ARG A 96 1.74 -14.16 14.40
N LEU A 97 1.43 -13.13 13.59
CA LEU A 97 1.48 -11.74 14.03
C LEU A 97 0.40 -11.42 15.05
N LEU A 98 -0.83 -11.89 14.87
CA LEU A 98 -1.93 -11.68 15.82
C LEU A 98 -1.61 -12.29 17.19
N ARG A 99 -1.09 -13.53 17.20
CA ARG A 99 -0.62 -14.18 18.45
C ARG A 99 0.50 -13.40 19.14
N LYS A 100 1.39 -12.78 18.37
CA LYS A 100 2.55 -12.04 18.89
C LYS A 100 2.21 -10.63 19.36
N LEU A 101 1.30 -9.93 18.67
CA LEU A 101 1.00 -8.52 18.89
C LEU A 101 -0.16 -8.29 19.87
N GLY A 102 -0.99 -9.31 20.10
CA GLY A 102 -2.09 -9.25 21.06
C GLY A 102 -3.40 -8.76 20.45
N PRO A 103 -4.40 -8.43 21.30
CA PRO A 103 -5.80 -8.25 20.88
C PRO A 103 -6.06 -7.00 20.05
N ASN A 104 -5.18 -5.99 20.11
CA ASN A 104 -5.33 -4.74 19.37
C ASN A 104 -4.70 -4.78 17.97
N ALA A 105 -4.40 -5.98 17.48
CA ALA A 105 -3.84 -6.24 16.18
C ALA A 105 -4.93 -6.73 15.23
N TYR A 106 -5.05 -6.08 14.08
CA TYR A 106 -6.14 -6.29 13.14
C TYR A 106 -5.59 -6.62 11.75
N PRO A 107 -6.01 -7.73 11.13
CA PRO A 107 -5.48 -8.16 9.84
C PRO A 107 -6.07 -7.32 8.69
N PHE A 108 -5.33 -7.23 7.59
CA PHE A 108 -5.81 -6.71 6.31
C PHE A 108 -5.31 -7.59 5.17
N TYR A 109 -6.05 -7.58 4.06
CA TYR A 109 -5.73 -8.39 2.89
C TYR A 109 -6.21 -7.70 1.62
N PHE A 110 -5.30 -7.44 0.68
CA PHE A 110 -5.64 -6.86 -0.63
C PHE A 110 -5.21 -7.77 -1.77
N GLU A 111 -6.07 -7.83 -2.80
CA GLU A 111 -5.77 -8.42 -4.10
C GLU A 111 -5.53 -7.28 -5.10
N ILE A 112 -4.38 -7.34 -5.77
CA ILE A 112 -4.10 -6.42 -6.87
C ILE A 112 -4.76 -7.02 -8.14
N PRO A 113 -5.53 -6.23 -8.92
CA PRO A 113 -6.09 -6.71 -10.18
C PRO A 113 -5.01 -7.09 -11.19
N GLN A 114 -5.24 -8.11 -12.00
CA GLN A 114 -4.34 -8.49 -13.10
C GLN A 114 -4.13 -7.35 -14.12
N SER A 115 -5.15 -6.52 -14.33
CA SER A 115 -5.09 -5.35 -15.21
C SER A 115 -4.23 -4.20 -14.65
N ALA A 116 -3.83 -4.25 -13.38
CA ALA A 116 -3.03 -3.20 -12.77
C ALA A 116 -1.58 -3.27 -13.29
N PRO A 117 -0.95 -2.14 -13.67
CA PRO A 117 0.38 -2.15 -14.27
C PRO A 117 1.48 -2.50 -13.26
N ALA A 118 2.60 -3.05 -13.73
CA ALA A 118 3.77 -3.29 -12.89
C ALA A 118 4.38 -1.97 -12.36
N SER A 119 5.11 -2.05 -11.25
CA SER A 119 5.90 -0.92 -10.75
C SER A 119 7.08 -0.67 -11.68
N VAL A 120 7.15 0.56 -12.21
CA VAL A 120 8.19 0.98 -13.14
C VAL A 120 8.58 2.41 -12.83
N THR A 121 9.85 2.74 -12.97
CA THR A 121 10.35 4.09 -12.74
C THR A 121 11.39 4.42 -13.81
N LEU A 122 11.18 5.52 -14.52
CA LEU A 122 12.14 6.06 -15.46
C LEU A 122 13.24 6.77 -14.68
N GLN A 123 14.48 6.45 -15.01
CA GLN A 123 15.63 7.11 -14.40
C GLN A 123 15.67 8.58 -14.86
N PRO A 124 15.71 9.53 -13.93
CA PRO A 124 15.83 10.95 -14.27
C PRO A 124 17.20 11.26 -14.89
N ALA A 125 17.26 12.28 -15.74
CA ALA A 125 18.53 12.77 -16.29
C ALA A 125 19.35 13.50 -15.23
N ALA A 126 20.67 13.63 -15.45
CA ALA A 126 21.52 14.43 -14.58
C ALA A 126 21.03 15.90 -14.58
N GLY A 127 20.63 16.41 -13.41
CA GLY A 127 20.08 17.76 -13.25
C GLY A 127 18.56 17.83 -13.12
N ASP A 128 17.84 16.71 -13.27
CA ASP A 128 16.41 16.62 -12.94
C ASP A 128 16.21 16.65 -11.42
N THR A 129 15.46 17.62 -10.91
CA THR A 129 15.21 17.79 -9.46
C THR A 129 13.82 17.29 -9.00
N GLY A 130 13.04 16.69 -9.90
CA GLY A 130 11.67 16.23 -9.64
C GLY A 130 11.55 14.77 -9.16
N LYS A 131 10.33 14.38 -8.78
CA LYS A 131 10.02 12.96 -8.57
C LYS A 131 10.18 12.19 -9.89
N PRO A 132 10.80 10.99 -9.88
CA PRO A 132 10.90 10.16 -11.07
C PRO A 132 9.53 9.86 -11.70
N CYS A 133 9.49 9.84 -13.03
CA CYS A 133 8.30 9.44 -13.78
C CYS A 133 8.10 7.93 -13.65
N GLY A 134 6.86 7.48 -13.45
CA GLY A 134 6.58 6.05 -13.37
C GLY A 134 5.28 5.69 -12.66
N VAL A 135 5.16 4.39 -12.37
CA VAL A 135 4.05 3.80 -11.61
C VAL A 135 4.56 3.38 -10.24
N ASP A 136 4.03 4.02 -9.20
CA ASP A 136 4.33 3.70 -7.80
C ASP A 136 3.13 3.05 -7.10
N TYR A 137 3.41 2.06 -6.25
CA TYR A 137 2.43 1.49 -5.34
C TYR A 137 2.72 1.91 -3.89
N GLU A 138 1.68 2.37 -3.19
CA GLU A 138 1.75 2.78 -1.80
C GLU A 138 0.69 2.03 -0.99
N LEU A 139 1.13 1.36 0.08
CA LEU A 139 0.25 0.93 1.17
C LEU A 139 0.21 2.05 2.20
N LYS A 140 -0.98 2.61 2.41
CA LYS A 140 -1.23 3.68 3.36
C LYS A 140 -2.20 3.21 4.44
N THR A 141 -1.78 3.30 5.69
CA THR A 141 -2.66 3.07 6.86
C THR A 141 -2.91 4.40 7.56
N TYR A 142 -4.16 4.72 7.89
CA TYR A 142 -4.49 6.02 8.47
C TYR A 142 -5.72 5.98 9.37
N VAL A 143 -5.78 6.95 10.26
CA VAL A 143 -6.94 7.22 11.12
C VAL A 143 -7.81 8.32 10.49
N ALA A 144 -9.12 8.08 10.38
CA ALA A 144 -10.11 9.01 9.83
C ALA A 144 -11.51 8.72 10.37
N GLU A 145 -12.48 9.63 10.15
CA GLU A 145 -13.89 9.40 10.49
C GLU A 145 -14.58 8.60 9.38
N THR A 146 -14.32 8.97 8.12
CA THR A 146 -14.79 8.29 6.91
C THR A 146 -13.61 7.83 6.04
N SER A 147 -13.87 6.94 5.09
CA SER A 147 -12.83 6.44 4.17
C SER A 147 -12.29 7.52 3.23
N GLU A 148 -13.11 8.53 2.92
CA GLU A 148 -12.83 9.59 1.95
C GLU A 148 -12.11 10.80 2.59
N ASP A 149 -12.07 10.86 3.92
CA ASP A 149 -11.45 11.98 4.62
C ASP A 149 -9.94 12.10 4.34
N LYS A 150 -9.49 13.36 4.31
CA LYS A 150 -8.07 13.68 4.25
C LYS A 150 -7.37 13.24 5.54
N SER A 151 -6.70 12.11 5.47
CA SER A 151 -5.85 11.61 6.56
C SER A 151 -4.79 12.62 7.02
N HIS A 152 -4.60 12.78 8.33
CA HIS A 152 -3.54 13.62 8.89
C HIS A 152 -2.18 12.90 8.87
N LYS A 153 -1.10 13.57 8.39
CA LYS A 153 0.25 12.96 8.24
C LYS A 153 0.75 12.31 9.54
N ARG A 154 0.52 12.97 10.69
CA ARG A 154 0.93 12.52 12.03
C ARG A 154 0.30 11.18 12.47
N SER A 155 -0.88 10.84 11.96
CA SER A 155 -1.64 9.62 12.29
C SER A 155 -1.74 8.68 11.08
N SER A 156 -0.77 8.76 10.17
CA SER A 156 -0.72 7.93 8.97
C SER A 156 0.64 7.25 8.84
N VAL A 157 0.61 6.04 8.28
CA VAL A 157 1.77 5.25 7.86
C VAL A 157 1.71 5.09 6.36
N ARG A 158 2.84 5.27 5.69
CA ARG A 158 2.98 5.05 4.24
C ARG A 158 4.16 4.14 3.98
N LEU A 159 3.93 3.06 3.25
CA LEU A 159 4.92 2.07 2.86
C LEU A 159 4.89 1.96 1.34
N ALA A 160 6.01 2.28 0.69
CA ALA A 160 6.18 1.95 -0.72
C ALA A 160 6.28 0.43 -0.85
N ILE A 161 5.51 -0.12 -1.78
CA ILE A 161 5.51 -1.52 -2.19
C ILE A 161 5.67 -1.59 -3.71
N ARG A 162 5.94 -2.78 -4.24
CA ARG A 162 6.14 -2.98 -5.68
C ARG A 162 5.34 -4.17 -6.18
N LYS A 163 4.73 -4.01 -7.35
CA LYS A 163 4.23 -5.10 -8.18
C LYS A 163 5.29 -5.41 -9.23
N LEU A 164 5.84 -6.63 -9.22
CA LEU A 164 6.86 -7.07 -10.17
C LEU A 164 6.31 -8.19 -11.05
N THR A 165 6.62 -8.19 -12.33
CA THR A 165 6.21 -9.27 -13.24
C THR A 165 7.26 -10.36 -13.28
N TYR A 166 6.84 -11.60 -13.05
CA TYR A 166 7.67 -12.78 -13.20
C TYR A 166 7.78 -13.18 -14.67
N ALA A 167 8.97 -13.61 -15.10
CA ALA A 167 9.17 -14.17 -16.42
C ALA A 167 8.88 -15.69 -16.39
N PRO A 168 8.06 -16.22 -17.31
CA PRO A 168 7.75 -17.65 -17.33
C PRO A 168 9.02 -18.50 -17.57
N GLU A 169 9.07 -19.69 -16.98
CA GLU A 169 10.22 -20.59 -17.12
C GLU A 169 10.36 -21.17 -18.53
N THR A 170 9.24 -21.35 -19.24
CA THR A 170 9.24 -21.89 -20.60
C THR A 170 9.68 -20.83 -21.60
N PRO A 171 10.76 -21.06 -22.37
CA PRO A 171 11.20 -20.10 -23.37
C PRO A 171 10.16 -19.93 -24.47
N ALA A 172 9.89 -18.67 -24.81
CA ALA A 172 9.07 -18.33 -25.96
C ALA A 172 9.80 -18.64 -27.28
N PRO A 173 9.08 -18.87 -28.39
CA PRO A 173 9.71 -18.96 -29.71
C PRO A 173 10.53 -17.70 -30.01
N GLN A 174 11.59 -17.86 -30.80
CA GLN A 174 12.42 -16.73 -31.22
C GLN A 174 11.57 -15.74 -32.04
N PRO A 175 11.71 -14.43 -31.79
CA PRO A 175 10.96 -13.38 -32.49
C PRO A 175 11.31 -13.30 -33.97
#